data_AF-A0A9W3GLQ3-F1
#
_entry.id   AF-A0A9W3GLQ3-F1
#
_cell.length_a   1.000
_cell.length_b   1.000
_cell.length_c   1.000
_cell.angle_alpha   90.00
_cell.angle_beta   90.00
_cell.angle_gamma   90.00
#
_symmetry.space_group_name_H-M   'P 1'
#
loop_
_entity.id
_entity.type
_entity.pdbx_description
1 polymer ?
#
loop_
_entity_poly.entity_id
_entity_poly.type
_entity_poly.pdbx_seq_one_letter_code
_entity_poly.pdbx_strand_id
1 'polypeptide(L)' 'MGNPKVKAYDRKELTSFGNAVKHVDDLKGTSAKPSERHCDALPVDTENFRLLGNVILIILATHFSKEFTSQMQDA' A
#
# COMPACT_ATOMS: atom_id res chain seq x y z
N MET A 1 16.81 -13.76 -5.06
CA MET A 1 17.47 -12.81 -5.99
C MET A 1 16.36 -12.13 -6.79
N GLY A 2 16.12 -10.82 -6.60
CA GLY A 2 14.91 -10.13 -7.08
C GLY A 2 15.19 -9.10 -8.15
N ASN A 3 14.27 -8.97 -9.13
CA ASN A 3 14.39 -8.07 -10.28
C ASN A 3 14.55 -6.60 -9.83
N PRO A 4 15.60 -5.88 -10.28
CA PRO A 4 15.86 -4.50 -9.85
C PRO A 4 14.77 -3.52 -10.28
N LYS A 5 14.07 -3.76 -11.40
CA LYS A 5 12.91 -2.94 -11.82
C LYS A 5 11.74 -3.11 -10.86
N VAL A 6 11.48 -4.34 -10.44
CA VAL A 6 10.43 -4.66 -9.45
C VAL A 6 10.76 -4.00 -8.12
N LYS A 7 12.00 -4.14 -7.61
CA LYS A 7 12.42 -3.45 -6.37
C LYS A 7 12.27 -1.93 -6.43
N ALA A 8 12.57 -1.30 -7.56
CA ALA A 8 12.43 0.14 -7.73
C ALA A 8 10.96 0.58 -7.81
N TYR A 9 10.10 -0.25 -8.41
CA TYR A 9 8.66 -0.07 -8.44
C TYR A 9 8.07 -0.22 -7.03
N ASP A 10 8.33 -1.35 -6.36
CA ASP A 10 7.85 -1.65 -5.00
C ASP A 10 8.27 -0.56 -4.00
N ARG A 11 9.51 -0.04 -4.12
CA ARG A 11 9.97 1.07 -3.27
C ARG A 11 9.12 2.32 -3.45
N LYS A 12 8.74 2.68 -4.68
CA LYS A 12 7.90 3.87 -4.93
C LYS A 12 6.49 3.68 -4.37
N GLU A 13 5.93 2.49 -4.57
CA GLU A 13 4.60 2.14 -4.07
C GLU A 13 4.55 2.15 -2.54
N LEU A 14 5.50 1.50 -1.87
CA LEU A 14 5.61 1.50 -0.41
C LEU A 14 5.90 2.90 0.17
N THR A 15 6.65 3.74 -0.54
CA THR A 15 6.87 5.15 -0.13
C THR A 15 5.58 5.95 -0.23
N SER A 16 4.79 5.73 -1.29
CA SER A 16 3.47 6.37 -1.44
C SER A 16 2.52 5.93 -0.34
N PHE A 17 2.48 4.63 -0.03
CA PHE A 17 1.70 4.08 1.06
C PHE A 17 2.12 4.66 2.42
N GLY A 18 3.43 4.72 2.70
CA GLY A 18 3.96 5.33 3.93
C GLY A 18 3.64 6.82 4.07
N ASN A 19 3.56 7.56 2.96
CA ASN A 19 3.09 8.94 2.98
C ASN A 19 1.59 9.04 3.26
N ALA A 20 0.78 8.15 2.67
CA ALA A 20 -0.65 8.10 2.95
C ALA A 20 -0.94 7.80 4.43
N VAL A 21 -0.21 6.86 5.05
CA VAL A 21 -0.29 6.54 6.48
C VAL A 21 0.15 7.70 7.38
N LYS A 22 1.04 8.58 6.92
CA LYS A 22 1.43 9.79 7.68
C LYS A 22 0.41 10.92 7.58
N HIS A 23 -0.48 10.87 6.59
CA HIS A 23 -1.48 11.87 6.29
C HIS A 23 -2.88 11.24 6.23
N VAL A 24 -3.21 10.37 7.19
CA VAL A 24 -4.51 9.65 7.19
C VAL A 24 -5.69 10.62 7.24
N ASP A 25 -5.51 11.76 7.91
CA ASP A 25 -6.50 12.82 8.06
C ASP A 25 -6.74 13.59 6.75
N ASP A 26 -5.78 13.57 5.82
CA ASP A 26 -5.88 14.17 4.48
C ASP A 26 -5.40 13.20 3.40
N LEU A 27 -6.02 12.02 3.39
CA LEU A 27 -5.74 10.97 2.42
C LEU A 27 -6.05 11.45 0.99
N LYS A 28 -7.06 12.30 0.82
CA LYS A 28 -7.53 12.81 -0.46
C LYS A 28 -6.55 13.83 -1.06
N GLY A 29 -6.01 14.76 -0.26
CA GLY A 29 -5.00 15.72 -0.72
C GLY A 29 -3.65 15.06 -1.01
N THR A 30 -3.24 14.13 -0.15
CA THR A 30 -1.93 13.45 -0.25
C THR A 30 -1.88 12.39 -1.36
N SER A 31 -3.01 11.71 -1.61
CA SER A 31 -3.10 10.64 -2.62
C SER A 31 -3.59 11.12 -3.99
N ALA A 32 -3.91 12.40 -4.16
CA ALA A 32 -4.38 12.94 -5.44
C ALA A 32 -3.37 12.73 -6.59
N LYS A 33 -2.09 13.05 -6.39
CA LYS A 33 -1.03 12.88 -7.40
C LYS A 33 -0.71 11.39 -7.73
N PRO A 34 -0.67 10.47 -6.75
CA PRO A 34 -0.62 9.04 -7.02
C PRO A 34 -1.87 8.50 -7.74
N SER A 35 -3.06 8.97 -7.34
CA SER A 35 -4.35 8.52 -7.87
C SER A 35 -4.52 8.88 -9.34
N GLU A 36 -4.09 10.08 -9.76
CA GLU A 36 -4.13 10.53 -11.15
C GLU A 36 -3.28 9.62 -12.06
N ARG A 37 -2.09 9.18 -11.61
CA ARG A 37 -1.28 8.22 -12.37
C ARG A 37 -1.90 6.83 -12.52
N HIS A 38 -2.65 6.36 -11.52
CA HIS A 38 -3.38 5.10 -11.63
C HIS A 38 -4.63 5.20 -12.51
N CYS A 39 -5.27 6.37 -12.57
CA CYS A 39 -6.42 6.60 -13.46
C CYS A 39 -5.99 6.81 -14.92
N ASP A 40 -4.89 7.52 -15.17
CA ASP A 40 -4.55 8.00 -16.52
C ASP A 40 -3.49 7.17 -17.27
N ALA A 41 -2.59 6.46 -16.57
CA ALA A 41 -1.40 5.87 -17.19
C ALA A 41 -1.33 4.33 -17.18
N LEU A 42 -2.02 3.66 -16.25
CA LEU A 42 -2.01 2.21 -16.13
C LEU A 42 -3.42 1.72 -15.78
N PRO A 43 -4.14 1.01 -16.66
CA PRO A 43 -5.42 0.38 -16.31
C PRO A 43 -5.14 -0.78 -15.36
N VAL A 44 -4.98 -0.48 -14.07
CA VAL A 44 -4.86 -1.47 -13.01
C VAL A 44 -6.26 -1.82 -12.55
N ASP A 45 -6.61 -3.10 -12.60
CA ASP A 45 -7.88 -3.59 -12.08
C ASP A 45 -7.97 -3.30 -10.57
N THR A 46 -9.12 -2.78 -10.13
CA THR A 46 -9.40 -2.45 -8.72
C THR A 46 -9.14 -3.64 -7.79
N GLU A 47 -9.32 -4.87 -8.25
CA GLU A 47 -9.09 -6.10 -7.48
C GLU A 47 -7.60 -6.27 -7.10
N ASN A 48 -6.67 -5.78 -7.92
CA ASN A 48 -5.23 -5.85 -7.61
C ASN A 48 -4.87 -5.03 -6.37
N PHE A 49 -5.59 -3.93 -6.10
CA PHE A 49 -5.40 -3.17 -4.86
C PHE A 49 -5.87 -3.95 -3.63
N ARG A 50 -6.94 -4.73 -3.74
CA ARG A 50 -7.41 -5.59 -2.65
C ARG A 50 -6.43 -6.74 -2.39
N LEU A 51 -5.89 -7.34 -3.45
CA LEU A 51 -4.84 -8.35 -3.33
C LEU A 51 -3.58 -7.79 -2.66
N LEU A 52 -3.15 -6.58 -3.08
CA LEU A 52 -2.01 -5.90 -2.47
C LEU A 52 -2.25 -5.61 -0.98
N GLY A 53 -3.43 -5.12 -0.61
CA GLY A 53 -3.82 -4.90 0.78
C GLY A 53 -3.73 -6.17 1.63
N ASN A 54 -4.25 -7.29 1.12
CA ASN A 54 -4.17 -8.59 1.81
C ASN A 54 -2.71 -9.06 2.00
N VAL A 55 -1.85 -8.88 1.00
CA VAL A 55 -0.42 -9.24 1.12
C VAL A 55 0.27 -8.37 2.18
N ILE A 56 -0.02 -7.06 2.22
CA ILE A 56 0.51 -6.17 3.26
C ILE A 56 0.03 -6.59 4.65
N LEU A 57 -1.24 -6.96 4.82
CA LEU A 57 -1.77 -7.47 6.09
C LEU A 57 -1.07 -8.76 6.54
N ILE A 58 -0.83 -9.70 5.62
CA ILE A 58 -0.09 -10.94 5.94
C ILE A 58 1.35 -10.63 6.38
N ILE A 59 2.01 -9.67 5.73
CA ILE A 59 3.36 -9.25 6.12
C ILE A 59 3.34 -8.58 7.51
N LEU A 60 2.37 -7.71 7.79
CA LEU A 60 2.21 -7.11 9.12
C LEU A 60 1.96 -8.18 10.19
N ALA A 61 1.07 -9.14 9.93
CA ALA A 61 0.78 -10.24 10.85
C ALA A 61 2.01 -11.13 11.12
N THR A 62 2.83 -11.40 10.10
CA THR A 62 4.04 -12.22 10.27
C THR A 62 5.16 -11.49 11.01
N HIS A 63 5.32 -10.18 10.80
CA HIS A 63 6.35 -9.38 11.46
C HIS A 63 5.96 -8.87 12.86
N PHE A 64 4.67 -8.61 13.11
CA PHE A 64 4.14 -8.05 14.36
C PHE A 64 3.21 -9.04 15.08
N SER A 65 3.45 -10.35 14.97
CA SER A 65 2.55 -11.41 15.45
C SER A 65 2.04 -11.30 16.91
N LYS A 66 2.74 -10.59 17.80
CA LYS A 66 2.29 -10.33 19.18
C LYS A 66 1.43 -9.06 19.32
N GLU A 67 1.62 -8.09 18.45
CA GLU A 67 0.95 -6.77 18.46
C GLU A 67 -0.24 -6.73 17.49
N PHE A 68 -0.25 -7.64 16.50
CA PHE A 68 -1.31 -7.79 15.51
C PHE A 68 -2.54 -8.48 16.11
N THR A 69 -3.33 -7.70 16.85
CA THR A 69 -4.59 -8.13 17.47
C THR A 69 -5.77 -7.95 16.51
N SER A 70 -6.89 -8.64 16.77
CA SER A 70 -8.14 -8.47 15.98
C SER A 70 -8.60 -7.01 15.91
N GLN A 71 -8.40 -6.24 16.97
CA GLN A 71 -8.75 -4.81 17.02
C GLN A 71 -7.86 -3.97 16.10
N MET A 72 -6.61 -4.40 15.86
CA MET A 72 -5.68 -3.72 14.97
C MET A 72 -5.98 -3.99 13.49
N GLN A 73 -6.64 -5.10 13.18
CA GLN A 73 -7.05 -5.47 11.82
C GLN A 73 -8.39 -4.83 11.40
N ASP A 74 -9.27 -4.54 12.37
CA ASP A 74 -10.57 -3.88 12.14
C ASP A 74 -10.48 -2.34 12.00
N ALA A 75 -9.33 -1.74 12.38
CA ALA A 75 -9.07 -0.30 12.34
C ALA A 75 -8.56 0.16 10.96
#